data_AF-A0A223HZV8-F1
#
_entry.id   AF-A0A223HZV8-F1
#
_cell.length_a   1.000
_cell.length_b   1.000
_cell.length_c   1.000
_cell.angle_alpha   90.00
_cell.angle_beta   90.00
_cell.angle_gamma   90.00
#
_symmetry.space_group_name_H-M   'P 1'
#
loop_
_entity.id
_entity.type
_entity.pdbx_description
1 polymer ?
#
loop_
_entity_poly.entity_id
_entity_poly.type
_entity_poly.pdbx_seq_one_letter_code
_entity_poly.pdbx_strand_id
1 'polypeptide(L)'
;MKDKEYFVETSNNKITYTVVKTKRKTIGITVDRNGEVKVHAPFCVTEKQICKVVQKKADWIIKKVNEVIKRNSNTVCRQFVSGEKFLYLGKEYTLEIVERDLGKVLYSKLFQYK
;
A
#
# COMPACT_ATOMS: atom_id res chain seq x y z
N MET A 1 9.74 5.77 -17.31
CA MET A 1 10.39 4.45 -17.40
C MET A 1 9.29 3.41 -17.33
N LYS A 2 9.15 2.53 -18.33
CA LYS A 2 8.08 1.53 -18.32
C LYS A 2 8.38 0.49 -17.26
N ASP A 3 7.48 0.38 -16.29
CA ASP A 3 7.43 -0.73 -15.36
C ASP A 3 7.15 -2.00 -16.17
N LYS A 4 8.15 -2.88 -16.29
CA LYS A 4 7.95 -4.17 -16.94
C LYS A 4 7.23 -5.10 -15.97
N GLU A 5 6.13 -5.68 -16.43
CA GLU A 5 5.45 -6.77 -15.76
C GLU A 5 6.17 -8.09 -16.06
N TYR A 6 6.38 -8.87 -15.01
CA TYR A 6 6.96 -10.20 -15.06
C TYR A 6 5.99 -11.17 -14.40
N PHE A 7 6.11 -12.45 -14.74
CA PHE A 7 5.37 -13.50 -14.08
C PHE A 7 6.30 -14.65 -13.75
N VAL A 8 5.95 -15.36 -12.68
CA VAL A 8 6.56 -16.65 -12.38
C VAL A 8 5.48 -17.68 -12.14
N GLU A 9 5.66 -18.84 -12.76
CA GLU A 9 4.81 -20.00 -12.56
C GLU A 9 5.41 -20.86 -11.46
N THR A 10 4.57 -21.22 -10.50
CA THR A 10 4.84 -22.19 -9.45
C THR A 10 3.88 -23.36 -9.64
N SER A 11 4.12 -24.47 -8.94
CA SER A 11 3.42 -25.76 -9.16
C SER A 11 1.89 -25.64 -9.33
N ASN A 12 1.24 -24.70 -8.63
CA ASN A 12 -0.21 -24.50 -8.71
C ASN A 12 -0.64 -23.02 -8.86
N ASN A 13 0.29 -22.06 -8.90
CA ASN A 13 -0.03 -20.62 -8.85
C ASN A 13 0.83 -19.80 -9.82
N LYS A 14 0.21 -18.82 -10.46
CA LYS A 14 0.89 -17.78 -11.25
C LYS A 14 1.01 -16.51 -10.42
N ILE A 15 2.23 -16.04 -10.21
CA ILE A 15 2.50 -14.79 -9.49
C ILE A 15 2.94 -13.74 -10.51
N THR A 16 2.12 -12.71 -10.70
CA THR A 16 2.48 -11.50 -11.48
C THR A 16 3.16 -10.50 -10.57
N TYR A 17 4.25 -9.90 -11.05
CA TYR A 17 4.99 -8.90 -10.28
C TYR A 17 5.68 -7.88 -11.19
N THR A 18 5.84 -6.67 -10.68
CA THR A 18 6.52 -5.58 -11.38
C THR A 18 7.92 -5.39 -10.82
N VAL A 19 8.92 -5.22 -11.68
CA VAL A 19 10.30 -4.97 -11.23
C VAL A 19 10.65 -3.49 -11.36
N VAL A 20 11.04 -2.89 -10.23
CA VAL A 20 11.54 -1.52 -10.18
C VAL A 20 13.01 -1.55 -9.76
N LYS A 21 13.91 -1.15 -10.65
CA LYS A 21 15.35 -1.06 -10.33
C LYS A 21 15.68 0.27 -9.66
N THR A 22 16.31 0.24 -8.48
CA THR A 22 16.66 1.44 -7.71
C THR A 22 18.07 1.36 -7.10
N LYS A 23 18.58 2.49 -6.58
CA LYS A 23 19.85 2.57 -5.83
C LYS A 23 19.68 1.96 -4.43
N ARG A 24 19.59 0.64 -4.35
CA ARG A 24 19.48 -0.12 -3.09
C ARG A 24 20.49 -1.26 -3.05
N LYS A 25 20.80 -1.77 -1.84
CA LYS A 25 21.77 -2.86 -1.64
C LYS A 25 21.15 -4.27 -1.75
N THR A 26 19.88 -4.44 -1.40
CA THR A 26 19.20 -5.73 -1.30
C THR A 26 17.98 -5.81 -2.22
N ILE A 27 17.46 -7.01 -2.51
CA ILE A 27 16.17 -7.17 -3.20
C ILE A 27 15.05 -7.10 -2.16
N GLY A 28 14.00 -6.31 -2.42
CA GLY A 28 12.81 -6.22 -1.58
C GLY A 28 11.56 -6.60 -2.35
N ILE A 29 10.62 -7.26 -1.69
CA ILE A 29 9.32 -7.63 -2.26
C ILE A 29 8.24 -6.95 -1.41
N THR A 30 7.37 -6.20 -2.07
CA THR A 30 6.26 -5.48 -1.47
C THR A 30 4.96 -6.01 -2.06
N VAL A 31 3.95 -6.24 -1.21
CA VAL A 31 2.58 -6.49 -1.65
C VAL A 31 1.76 -5.27 -1.27
N ASP A 32 1.26 -4.55 -2.26
CA ASP A 32 0.49 -3.34 -2.06
C ASP A 32 -0.91 -3.65 -1.53
N ARG A 33 -1.61 -2.61 -1.07
CA ARG A 33 -2.99 -2.74 -0.57
C ARG A 33 -3.96 -3.27 -1.61
N ASN A 34 -3.65 -3.20 -2.90
CA ASN A 34 -4.47 -3.76 -3.96
C ASN A 34 -4.16 -5.24 -4.25
N GLY A 35 -3.18 -5.83 -3.57
CA GLY A 35 -2.71 -7.20 -3.83
C GLY A 35 -1.65 -7.29 -4.93
N GLU A 36 -1.23 -6.16 -5.51
CA GLU A 36 -0.16 -6.10 -6.50
C GLU A 36 1.21 -6.38 -5.88
N VAL A 37 2.04 -7.16 -6.56
CA VAL A 37 3.40 -7.51 -6.09
C VAL A 37 4.44 -6.65 -6.81
N LYS A 38 5.25 -5.92 -6.04
CA LYS A 38 6.36 -5.10 -6.54
C LYS A 38 7.69 -5.61 -6.01
N VAL A 39 8.64 -5.82 -6.92
CA VAL A 39 9.99 -6.25 -6.61
C VAL A 39 10.96 -5.12 -6.88
N HIS A 40 11.57 -4.63 -5.81
CA HIS A 40 12.59 -3.60 -5.88
C HIS A 40 13.96 -4.25 -5.88
N ALA A 41 14.70 -4.10 -6.98
CA ALA A 41 16.01 -4.72 -7.14
C ALA A 41 17.12 -3.67 -7.31
N PRO A 42 18.36 -3.95 -6.85
CA PRO A 42 19.53 -3.17 -7.23
C PRO A 42 19.75 -3.20 -8.76
N PHE A 43 20.39 -2.16 -9.32
CA PHE A 43 20.66 -2.09 -10.76
C PHE A 43 21.52 -3.26 -11.28
N CYS A 44 22.47 -3.72 -10.47
CA CYS A 44 23.40 -4.81 -10.77
C CYS A 44 22.77 -6.21 -10.77
N VAL A 45 21.55 -6.37 -10.24
CA VAL A 45 20.89 -7.67 -10.16
C VAL A 45 20.22 -8.02 -11.48
N THR A 46 20.41 -9.27 -11.90
CA THR A 46 19.82 -9.82 -13.13
C THR A 46 18.39 -10.31 -12.90
N GLU A 47 17.58 -10.34 -13.96
CA GLU A 47 16.21 -10.83 -13.91
C GLU A 47 16.12 -12.29 -13.42
N LYS A 48 17.12 -13.13 -13.75
CA LYS A 48 17.23 -14.52 -13.27
C LYS A 48 17.36 -14.59 -11.74
N GLN A 49 18.17 -13.71 -11.15
CA GLN A 49 18.33 -13.65 -9.69
C GLN A 49 17.03 -13.16 -9.03
N ILE A 50 16.34 -12.19 -9.64
CA ILE A 50 15.04 -11.73 -9.17
C ILE A 50 14.04 -12.89 -9.17
N CYS A 51 13.92 -13.61 -10.28
CA CYS A 51 13.02 -14.76 -10.41
C CYS A 51 13.29 -15.82 -9.33
N LYS A 52 14.57 -16.18 -9.09
CA LYS A 52 14.95 -17.12 -8.02
C LYS A 52 14.48 -16.65 -6.63
N VAL A 53 14.63 -15.35 -6.34
CA VAL A 53 14.21 -14.79 -5.04
C VAL A 53 12.69 -14.79 -4.91
N VAL A 54 11.96 -14.46 -5.98
CA VAL A 54 10.49 -14.51 -6.01
C VAL A 54 10.00 -15.95 -5.82
N GLN A 55 10.56 -16.93 -6.54
CA GLN A 55 10.23 -18.35 -6.37
C GLN A 55 10.47 -18.82 -4.94
N LYS A 56 11.63 -18.49 -4.36
CA LYS A 56 11.96 -18.85 -2.97
C LYS A 56 10.99 -18.24 -1.94
N LYS A 57 10.31 -17.14 -2.29
CA LYS A 57 9.34 -16.45 -1.45
C LYS A 57 7.90 -16.64 -1.90
N ALA A 58 7.63 -17.54 -2.86
CA ALA A 58 6.30 -17.72 -3.45
C ALA A 58 5.22 -17.95 -2.40
N ASP A 59 5.44 -18.87 -1.45
CA ASP A 59 4.48 -19.16 -0.37
C ASP A 59 4.16 -17.92 0.47
N TRP A 60 5.17 -17.11 0.78
CA TRP A 60 5.00 -15.87 1.53
C TRP A 60 4.21 -14.83 0.73
N ILE A 61 4.50 -14.70 -0.58
CA ILE A 61 3.80 -13.78 -1.47
C ILE A 61 2.32 -14.17 -1.56
N ILE A 62 2.02 -15.44 -1.84
CA ILE A 62 0.65 -15.96 -1.96
C ILE A 62 -0.11 -15.72 -0.66
N LYS A 63 0.48 -16.07 0.48
CA LYS A 63 -0.11 -15.81 1.80
C LYS A 63 -0.43 -14.33 2.00
N LYS A 64 0.49 -13.44 1.62
CA LYS A 64 0.33 -12.00 1.83
C LYS A 64 -0.73 -11.39 0.90
N VAL A 65 -0.78 -11.83 -0.35
CA VAL A 65 -1.82 -11.43 -1.31
C VAL A 65 -3.20 -11.86 -0.81
N ASN A 66 -3.36 -13.11 -0.36
CA ASN A 66 -4.63 -13.59 0.21
C ASN A 66 -5.03 -12.81 1.46
N GLU A 67 -4.07 -12.46 2.32
CA GLU A 67 -4.31 -11.64 3.51
C GLU A 67 -4.80 -10.24 3.15
N VAL A 68 -4.25 -9.62 2.09
CA VAL A 68 -4.70 -8.31 1.58
C VAL A 68 -6.09 -8.41 0.98
N ILE A 69 -6.37 -9.41 0.15
CA ILE A 69 -7.70 -9.64 -0.45
C ILE A 69 -8.76 -9.79 0.65
N LYS A 70 -8.48 -10.61 1.67
CA LYS A 70 -9.38 -10.82 2.82
C LYS A 70 -9.59 -9.54 3.64
N ARG A 71 -8.57 -8.69 3.76
CA ARG A 71 -8.74 -7.37 4.41
C ARG A 71 -9.62 -6.46 3.59
N ASN A 72 -9.38 -6.37 2.28
CA ASN A 72 -10.13 -5.49 1.40
C ASN A 72 -11.60 -5.90 1.30
N SER A 73 -11.91 -7.19 1.29
CA SER A 73 -13.30 -7.66 1.30
C SER A 73 -14.07 -7.24 2.56
N ASN A 74 -13.36 -6.99 3.66
CA ASN A 74 -13.94 -6.54 4.93
C ASN A 74 -13.86 -5.02 5.13
N THR A 75 -13.28 -4.29 4.17
CA THR A 75 -13.21 -2.83 4.24
C THR A 75 -14.58 -2.27 3.88
N VAL A 76 -15.30 -1.80 4.90
CA VAL A 76 -16.52 -1.00 4.70
C VAL A 76 -16.12 0.31 4.02
N CYS A 77 -16.64 0.55 2.81
CA CYS A 77 -16.54 1.86 2.17
C CYS A 77 -17.33 2.87 2.99
N ARG A 78 -16.63 3.68 3.79
CA ARG A 78 -17.23 4.78 4.56
C ARG A 78 -17.60 5.90 3.61
N GLN A 79 -18.83 6.39 3.70
CA GLN A 79 -19.36 7.40 2.77
C GLN A 79 -18.97 8.82 3.19
N PHE A 80 -18.47 9.00 4.42
CA PHE A 80 -18.09 10.28 5.00
C PHE A 80 -19.21 11.30 4.91
N VAL A 81 -20.43 10.86 5.25
CA VAL A 81 -21.63 11.70 5.27
C VAL A 81 -21.89 12.24 6.67
N SER A 82 -22.53 13.42 6.76
CA SER A 82 -22.95 13.98 8.04
C SER A 82 -23.89 13.00 8.75
N GLY A 83 -23.64 12.71 10.02
CA GLY A 83 -24.36 11.71 10.81
C GLY A 83 -23.70 10.33 10.88
N GLU A 84 -22.67 10.04 10.07
CA GLU A 84 -21.96 8.76 10.15
C GLU A 84 -21.06 8.69 11.41
N LYS A 85 -20.99 7.52 12.05
CA LYS A 85 -20.22 7.30 13.28
C LYS A 85 -18.81 6.79 12.99
N PHE A 86 -17.81 7.39 13.60
CA PHE A 86 -16.40 7.09 13.43
C PHE A 86 -15.68 6.92 14.75
N LEU A 87 -14.68 6.04 14.76
CA LEU A 87 -13.75 5.94 15.88
C LEU A 87 -12.64 6.98 15.72
N TYR A 88 -12.50 7.86 16.70
CA TYR A 88 -11.37 8.78 16.83
C TYR A 88 -10.71 8.54 18.18
N LEU A 89 -9.44 8.13 18.16
CA LEU A 89 -8.65 7.77 19.35
C LEU A 89 -9.38 6.78 20.29
N GLY A 90 -10.10 5.82 19.71
CA GLY A 90 -10.80 4.76 20.45
C GLY A 90 -12.18 5.14 20.99
N LYS A 91 -12.68 6.35 20.73
CA LYS A 91 -14.02 6.78 21.10
C LYS A 91 -14.88 6.98 19.85
N GLU A 92 -16.15 6.65 19.94
CA GLU A 92 -17.11 6.86 18.85
C GLU A 92 -17.56 8.32 18.81
N TYR A 93 -17.47 8.94 17.63
CA TYR A 93 -17.91 10.29 17.34
C TYR A 93 -18.79 10.31 16.10
N THR A 94 -19.78 11.20 16.07
CA THR A 94 -20.57 11.46 14.88
C THR A 94 -19.85 12.49 14.01
N LEU A 95 -19.69 12.20 12.72
CA LEU A 95 -19.16 13.13 11.75
C LEU A 95 -20.22 14.20 11.46
N GLU A 96 -19.86 15.46 11.63
CA GLU A 96 -20.65 16.61 11.18
C GLU A 96 -19.84 17.36 10.12
N ILE A 97 -20.41 17.53 8.93
CA ILE A 97 -19.78 18.28 7.84
C ILE A 97 -20.22 19.73 7.98
N VAL A 98 -19.27 20.62 8.25
CA VAL A 98 -19.51 22.06 8.34
C VAL A 98 -18.89 22.75 7.12
N GLU A 99 -19.72 23.35 6.28
CA GLU A 99 -19.24 24.24 5.23
C GLU A 99 -18.76 25.54 5.87
N ARG A 100 -17.43 25.75 5.91
CA ARG A 100 -16.86 27.06 6.22
C ARG A 100 -16.41 27.71 4.95
N ASP A 101 -16.99 28.87 4.64
CA ASP A 101 -16.37 29.84 3.75
C ASP A 101 -15.05 30.28 4.41
N LEU A 102 -13.91 29.82 3.85
CA LEU A 102 -12.59 30.23 4.31
C LEU A 102 -12.31 31.65 3.81
N GLY A 103 -13.04 32.62 4.35
CA GLY A 103 -12.73 34.04 4.22
C GLY A 103 -11.31 34.28 4.70
N LYS A 104 -10.40 34.55 3.75
CA LYS A 104 -9.00 35.01 3.88
C LYS A 104 -8.33 34.69 5.23
N VAL A 105 -7.64 33.55 5.29
CA VAL A 105 -6.77 33.19 6.43
C VAL A 105 -5.55 34.13 6.44
N LEU A 106 -5.57 35.15 7.30
CA LEU A 106 -4.35 35.86 7.72
C LEU A 106 -3.65 35.00 8.77
N TYR A 107 -2.58 34.32 8.37
CA TYR A 107 -1.69 33.61 9.29
C TYR A 107 -1.10 34.61 10.30
N SER A 108 -1.51 34.54 11.56
CA SER A 108 -0.71 35.08 12.66
C SER A 108 -0.31 33.96 13.61
N LYS A 109 1.01 33.84 13.70
CA LYS A 109 1.80 32.81 14.37
C LYS A 109 1.78 33.06 15.87
N LEU A 110 1.08 32.23 16.65
CA LEU A 110 1.23 32.18 18.10
C LEU A 110 1.06 30.74 18.60
N PHE A 111 2.17 30.00 18.63
CA PHE A 111 2.35 28.90 19.58
C PHE A 111 3.49 29.31 20.52
N GLN A 112 3.14 29.81 21.69
CA GLN A 112 3.98 29.70 22.88
C GLN A 112 3.30 28.68 23.79
N TYR A 113 3.92 27.51 23.94
CA TYR A 113 3.57 26.57 25.00
C TYR A 113 4.16 27.09 26.32
N LYS A 114 3.36 27.02 27.38
CA LYS A 114 3.81 27.13 28.76
C LYS A 114 3.55 25.80 29.46
#